data_AF-A0AAD1WK79-F1
#
_entry.id   AF-A0AAD1WK79-F1
#
_cell.length_a   1.000
_cell.length_b   1.000
_cell.length_c   1.000
_cell.angle_alpha   90.00
_cell.angle_beta   90.00
_cell.angle_gamma   90.00
#
_symmetry.space_group_name_H-M   'P 1'
#
loop_
_entity.id
_entity.type
_entity.pdbx_description
1 polymer ?
#
loop_
_entity_poly.entity_id
_entity_poly.type
_entity_poly.pdbx_seq_one_letter_code
_entity_poly.pdbx_strand_id
1 'polypeptide(L)'
;MNSSPTRTSSTVSLPDIPRYPQLKSYMQSYEVSRFLHKCQKERDDAFRREESARDKLKHIEATTRCQIQDLKTKVKQLTSECKALQRTVKKLRTDLGLEGNPRFKGRMTKDIIKELQEREDQCACLKEDNSLLSVQLREIVSIVAQTQKQKGELTKQLENSELKVRDLLNENNQIVQNLQESQREKDDLEKINLMLRKSIEESKKVTNRSVQTTTSIPVNLQNTYKKTSRETSISRTSQVPLDRRKITLEPSNIVSVVDSGV
;
A
#
# COMPACT_ATOMS: atom_id res chain seq x y z
N MET A 1 135.86 47.22 -12.67
CA MET A 1 137.04 46.50 -13.19
C MET A 1 136.52 45.53 -14.23
N ASN A 2 136.62 45.89 -15.50
CA ASN A 2 137.58 45.34 -16.47
C ASN A 2 137.10 43.98 -17.01
N SER A 3 137.02 43.65 -18.29
CA SER A 3 137.28 44.33 -19.56
C SER A 3 136.70 43.41 -20.65
N SER A 4 136.23 43.98 -21.75
CA SER A 4 135.98 43.26 -23.02
C SER A 4 137.24 42.51 -23.50
N PRO A 5 137.08 41.51 -24.37
CA PRO A 5 137.71 41.64 -25.70
C PRO A 5 136.84 41.07 -26.83
N THR A 6 136.62 41.80 -27.92
CA THR A 6 137.46 41.97 -29.13
C THR A 6 137.28 40.85 -30.16
N ARG A 7 136.62 41.29 -31.23
CA ARG A 7 136.32 40.70 -32.53
C ARG A 7 137.59 40.35 -33.33
N THR A 8 137.59 39.22 -34.02
CA THR A 8 138.41 39.02 -35.23
C THR A 8 137.57 38.38 -36.33
N SER A 9 137.32 39.16 -37.37
CA SER A 9 136.75 38.73 -38.64
C SER A 9 137.83 38.00 -39.46
N SER A 10 137.48 36.85 -40.04
CA SER A 10 138.22 36.28 -41.18
C SER A 10 137.23 35.97 -42.29
N THR A 11 137.29 36.82 -43.31
CA THR A 11 136.71 36.64 -44.64
C THR A 11 137.46 35.56 -45.40
N VAL A 12 136.76 34.51 -45.84
CA VAL A 12 137.23 33.57 -46.86
C VAL A 12 136.15 33.48 -47.94
N SER A 13 136.60 33.67 -49.18
CA SER A 13 135.81 33.80 -50.39
C SER A 13 135.15 32.49 -50.84
N LEU A 14 134.00 32.68 -51.48
CA LEU A 14 133.12 31.72 -52.16
C LEU A 14 133.83 30.82 -53.19
N PRO A 15 133.24 29.64 -53.47
CA PRO A 15 133.10 29.20 -54.85
C PRO A 15 131.65 28.88 -55.25
N ASP A 16 131.31 29.28 -56.47
CA ASP A 16 130.09 28.93 -57.21
C ASP A 16 129.91 27.42 -57.37
N ILE A 17 128.71 26.92 -57.05
CA ILE A 17 128.29 25.52 -57.27
C ILE A 17 126.88 25.48 -57.88
N PRO A 18 126.59 24.55 -58.82
CA PRO A 18 125.54 24.71 -59.84
C PRO A 18 124.10 24.61 -59.33
N ARG A 19 123.21 25.31 -60.04
CA ARG A 19 121.74 25.25 -59.91
C ARG A 19 121.16 23.93 -60.46
N TYR A 20 120.35 23.28 -59.59
CA TYR A 20 119.22 22.34 -59.83
C TYR A 20 119.52 20.84 -60.11
N PRO A 21 118.70 19.89 -59.60
CA PRO A 21 117.22 19.89 -59.62
C PRO A 21 116.54 19.78 -58.23
N GLN A 22 115.82 20.83 -57.82
CA GLN A 22 115.03 20.89 -56.58
C GLN A 22 113.61 20.32 -56.71
N LEU A 23 113.20 19.87 -57.90
CA LEU A 23 111.81 19.46 -58.16
C LEU A 23 111.36 18.23 -57.35
N LYS A 24 112.25 17.26 -57.09
CA LYS A 24 111.92 16.07 -56.25
C LYS A 24 111.66 16.42 -54.78
N SER A 25 112.43 17.36 -54.23
CA SER A 25 112.27 17.82 -52.84
C SER A 25 110.98 18.63 -52.65
N TYR A 26 110.58 19.41 -53.66
CA TYR A 26 109.33 20.18 -53.62
C TYR A 26 108.09 19.30 -53.76
N MET A 27 108.12 18.27 -54.61
CA MET A 27 107.02 17.30 -54.72
C MET A 27 106.81 16.51 -53.43
N GLN A 28 107.90 16.05 -52.80
CA GLN A 28 107.85 15.33 -51.53
C GLN A 28 107.38 16.23 -50.36
N SER A 29 107.79 17.51 -50.35
CA SER A 29 107.32 18.51 -49.37
C SER A 29 105.82 18.83 -49.50
N TYR A 30 105.30 18.89 -50.73
CA TYR A 30 103.88 19.11 -50.99
C TYR A 30 103.02 17.91 -50.56
N GLU A 31 103.47 16.68 -50.81
CA GLU A 31 102.77 15.46 -50.35
C GLU A 31 102.73 15.36 -48.83
N VAL A 32 103.84 15.67 -48.15
CA VAL A 32 103.90 15.74 -46.68
C VAL A 32 102.95 16.82 -46.16
N SER A 33 102.93 18.01 -46.77
CA SER A 33 102.04 19.10 -46.35
C SER A 33 100.55 18.75 -46.52
N ARG A 34 100.19 18.11 -47.64
CA ARG A 34 98.81 17.62 -47.86
C ARG A 34 98.42 16.55 -46.84
N PHE A 35 99.32 15.63 -46.52
CA PHE A 35 99.09 14.61 -45.50
C PHE A 35 98.87 15.24 -44.12
N LEU A 36 99.72 16.18 -43.72
CA LEU A 36 99.56 16.91 -42.44
C LEU A 36 98.24 17.68 -42.38
N HIS A 37 97.85 18.34 -43.46
CA HIS A 37 96.56 19.03 -43.54
C HIS A 37 95.38 18.06 -43.40
N LYS A 38 95.47 16.87 -44.02
CA LYS A 38 94.49 15.80 -43.87
C LYS A 38 94.42 15.30 -42.42
N CYS A 39 95.55 15.01 -41.78
CA CYS A 39 95.59 14.61 -40.38
C CYS A 39 95.02 15.68 -39.44
N GLN A 40 95.31 16.96 -39.69
CA GLN A 40 94.74 18.07 -38.94
C GLN A 40 93.22 18.11 -39.09
N LYS A 41 92.72 18.02 -40.32
CA LYS A 41 91.27 17.98 -40.58
C LYS A 41 90.60 16.79 -39.88
N GLU A 42 91.18 15.59 -39.98
CA GLU A 42 90.64 14.39 -39.33
C GLU A 42 90.62 14.51 -37.81
N ARG A 43 91.66 15.10 -37.21
CA ARG A 43 91.73 15.39 -35.77
C ARG A 43 90.63 16.38 -35.36
N ASP A 44 90.47 17.48 -36.10
CA ASP A 44 89.48 18.50 -35.79
C ASP A 44 88.04 17.94 -35.99
N ASP A 45 87.83 17.10 -37.01
CA ASP A 45 86.56 16.37 -37.23
C ASP A 45 86.29 15.32 -36.13
N ALA A 46 87.32 14.63 -35.62
CA ALA A 46 87.20 13.74 -34.48
C ALA A 46 86.84 14.51 -33.20
N PHE A 47 87.48 15.66 -32.98
CA PHE A 47 87.20 16.53 -31.82
C PHE A 47 85.76 17.04 -31.84
N ARG A 48 85.25 17.52 -32.99
CA ARG A 48 83.85 17.97 -33.12
C ARG A 48 82.84 16.84 -32.89
N ARG A 49 83.13 15.62 -33.38
CA ARG A 49 82.29 14.44 -33.12
C ARG A 49 82.27 14.07 -31.64
N GLU A 50 83.43 14.10 -30.99
CA GLU A 50 83.57 13.83 -29.57
C GLU A 50 82.81 14.88 -28.73
N GLU A 51 82.94 16.16 -29.06
CA GLU A 51 82.20 17.24 -28.41
C GLU A 51 80.69 17.08 -28.54
N SER A 52 80.18 16.81 -29.75
CA SER A 52 78.76 16.51 -29.96
C SER A 52 78.28 15.29 -29.17
N ALA A 53 79.11 14.23 -29.06
CA ALA A 53 78.78 13.05 -28.26
C ALA A 53 78.75 13.37 -26.76
N ARG A 54 79.71 14.17 -26.26
CA ARG A 54 79.75 14.63 -24.85
C ARG A 54 78.52 15.46 -24.50
N ASP A 55 78.09 16.36 -25.37
CA ASP A 55 76.91 17.19 -25.12
C ASP A 55 75.61 16.37 -25.11
N LYS A 56 75.47 15.41 -26.04
CA LYS A 56 74.36 14.44 -26.02
C LYS A 56 74.36 13.62 -24.74
N LEU A 57 75.52 13.15 -24.28
CA LEU A 57 75.65 12.39 -23.04
C LEU A 57 75.23 13.24 -21.84
N LYS A 58 75.71 14.48 -21.73
CA LYS A 58 75.31 15.41 -20.66
C LYS A 58 73.80 15.69 -20.67
N HIS A 59 73.20 15.85 -21.85
CA HIS A 59 71.76 16.09 -21.96
C HIS A 59 70.93 14.87 -21.53
N ILE A 60 71.33 13.67 -21.97
CA ILE A 60 70.70 12.42 -21.54
C ILE A 60 70.83 12.26 -20.03
N GLU A 61 72.04 12.46 -19.48
CA GLU A 61 72.29 12.35 -18.06
C GLU A 61 71.43 13.32 -17.23
N ALA A 62 71.35 14.59 -17.63
CA ALA A 62 70.51 15.58 -16.97
C ALA A 62 69.02 15.19 -17.03
N THR A 63 68.55 14.76 -18.20
CA THR A 63 67.15 14.34 -18.40
C THR A 63 66.82 13.13 -17.55
N THR A 64 67.67 12.11 -17.53
CA THR A 64 67.48 10.91 -16.71
C THR A 64 67.51 11.24 -15.22
N ARG A 65 68.42 12.12 -14.76
CA ARG A 65 68.46 12.58 -13.37
C ARG A 65 67.15 13.28 -12.98
N CYS A 66 66.63 14.17 -13.81
CA CYS A 66 65.34 14.82 -13.59
C CYS A 66 64.18 13.82 -13.53
N GLN A 67 64.08 12.89 -14.50
CA GLN A 67 63.04 11.87 -14.53
C GLN A 67 63.07 10.96 -13.29
N ILE A 68 64.26 10.56 -12.82
CA ILE A 68 64.41 9.77 -11.60
C ILE A 68 63.90 10.55 -10.38
N GLN A 69 64.20 11.86 -10.30
CA GLN A 69 63.74 12.71 -9.21
C GLN A 69 62.20 12.86 -9.21
N ASP A 70 61.60 13.07 -10.38
CA ASP A 70 60.14 13.17 -10.53
C ASP A 70 59.43 11.85 -10.20
N LEU A 71 60.00 10.72 -10.61
CA LEU A 71 59.48 9.41 -10.22
C LEU A 71 59.58 9.20 -8.71
N LYS A 72 60.69 9.61 -8.09
CA LYS A 72 60.89 9.50 -6.63
C LYS A 72 59.89 10.34 -5.85
N THR A 73 59.56 11.55 -6.31
CA THR A 73 58.52 12.38 -5.68
C THR A 73 57.14 11.75 -5.86
N LYS A 74 56.81 11.27 -7.06
CA LYS A 74 55.53 10.60 -7.36
C LYS A 74 55.34 9.34 -6.50
N VAL A 75 56.37 8.52 -6.32
CA VAL A 75 56.32 7.33 -5.46
C VAL A 75 56.06 7.71 -4.00
N LYS A 76 56.72 8.75 -3.49
CA LYS A 76 56.48 9.24 -2.12
C LYS A 76 55.05 9.74 -1.95
N GLN A 77 54.54 10.50 -2.92
CA GLN A 77 53.17 11.00 -2.92
C GLN A 77 52.16 9.85 -2.91
N LEU A 78 52.26 8.93 -3.88
CA LEU A 78 51.37 7.75 -3.95
C LEU A 78 51.41 6.91 -2.67
N THR A 79 52.60 6.74 -2.08
CA THR A 79 52.74 6.03 -0.80
C THR A 79 52.00 6.74 0.33
N SER A 80 52.05 8.07 0.38
CA SER A 80 51.33 8.85 1.38
C SER A 80 49.81 8.81 1.18
N GLU A 81 49.36 8.90 -0.08
CA GLU A 81 47.95 8.78 -0.46
C GLU A 81 47.39 7.39 -0.13
N CYS A 82 48.10 6.31 -0.47
CA CYS A 82 47.69 4.94 -0.09
C CYS A 82 47.53 4.79 1.43
N LYS A 83 48.46 5.35 2.23
CA LYS A 83 48.34 5.34 3.70
C LYS A 83 47.14 6.14 4.18
N ALA A 84 46.85 7.29 3.58
CA ALA A 84 45.68 8.09 3.92
C ALA A 84 44.38 7.34 3.59
N LEU A 85 44.28 6.77 2.38
CA LEU A 85 43.13 6.00 1.94
C LEU A 85 42.88 4.79 2.85
N GLN A 86 43.93 4.07 3.26
CA GLN A 86 43.81 2.94 4.18
C GLN A 86 43.24 3.37 5.54
N ARG A 87 43.61 4.54 6.06
CA ARG A 87 43.02 5.09 7.30
C ARG A 87 41.56 5.46 7.12
N THR A 88 41.21 6.11 5.99
CA THR A 88 39.83 6.45 5.66
C THR A 88 38.96 5.21 5.55
N VAL A 89 39.42 4.16 4.86
CA VAL A 89 38.69 2.89 4.75
C VAL A 89 38.46 2.25 6.12
N LYS A 90 39.48 2.24 7.00
CA LYS A 90 39.32 1.73 8.37
C LYS A 90 38.26 2.53 9.14
N LYS A 91 38.37 3.86 9.12
CA LYS A 91 37.40 4.74 9.78
C LYS A 91 35.97 4.49 9.28
N LEU A 92 35.77 4.45 7.98
CA LEU A 92 34.44 4.21 7.38
C LEU A 92 33.87 2.84 7.77
N ARG A 93 34.69 1.79 7.83
CA ARG A 93 34.23 0.48 8.30
C ARG A 93 33.78 0.50 9.75
N THR A 94 34.48 1.25 10.61
CA THR A 94 34.08 1.46 12.01
C THR A 94 32.81 2.32 12.11
N ASP A 95 32.74 3.44 11.38
CA ASP A 95 31.59 4.37 11.39
C ASP A 95 30.31 3.67 10.88
N LEU A 96 30.44 2.81 9.88
CA LEU A 96 29.34 1.98 9.38
C LEU A 96 29.07 0.74 10.25
N GLY A 97 29.82 0.50 11.32
CA GLY A 97 29.65 -0.69 12.15
C GLY A 97 29.81 -2.00 11.38
N LEU A 98 30.63 -2.01 10.33
CA LEU A 98 30.93 -3.19 9.49
C LEU A 98 32.08 -4.03 10.06
N GLU A 99 32.84 -3.49 11.02
CA GLU A 99 33.86 -4.27 11.72
C GLU A 99 33.20 -5.11 12.82
N GLY A 100 33.44 -6.43 12.80
CA GLY A 100 33.15 -7.33 13.92
C GLY A 100 34.09 -7.10 15.11
N ASN A 101 34.33 -5.83 15.46
CA ASN A 101 35.18 -5.46 16.57
C ASN A 101 34.37 -5.56 17.86
N PRO A 102 34.74 -6.45 18.80
CA PRO A 102 34.01 -6.66 20.06
C PRO A 102 34.00 -5.41 20.97
N ARG A 103 34.76 -4.36 20.64
CA ARG A 103 34.77 -3.08 21.34
C ARG A 103 33.83 -2.03 20.74
N PHE A 104 33.19 -2.29 19.60
CA PHE A 104 32.20 -1.40 19.02
C PHE A 104 30.95 -1.39 19.90
N LYS A 105 30.65 -0.24 20.51
CA LYS A 105 29.50 -0.07 21.43
C LYS A 105 28.23 0.45 20.74
N GLY A 106 28.28 0.71 19.44
CA GLY A 106 27.12 1.17 18.66
C GLY A 106 26.30 0.00 18.11
N ARG A 107 25.11 0.29 17.56
CA ARG A 107 24.34 -0.69 16.78
C ARG A 107 25.05 -0.94 15.45
N MET A 108 25.32 -2.20 15.12
CA MET A 108 25.89 -2.56 13.83
C MET A 108 24.82 -2.44 12.74
N THR A 109 25.22 -2.25 11.48
CA THR A 109 24.27 -2.30 10.36
C THR A 109 23.47 -3.61 10.35
N LYS A 110 24.09 -4.73 10.75
CA LYS A 110 23.40 -6.02 10.86
C LYS A 110 22.27 -5.99 11.90
N ASP A 111 22.47 -5.31 13.03
CA ASP A 111 21.44 -5.19 14.07
C ASP A 111 20.26 -4.36 13.58
N ILE A 112 20.56 -3.26 12.86
CA ILE A 112 19.52 -2.42 12.24
C ILE A 112 18.75 -3.20 11.18
N ILE A 113 19.44 -3.95 10.31
CA ILE A 113 18.78 -4.81 9.31
C ILE A 113 17.88 -5.83 9.99
N LYS A 114 18.36 -6.48 11.05
CA LYS A 114 17.56 -7.46 11.80
C LYS A 114 16.33 -6.81 12.43
N GLU A 115 16.49 -5.65 13.07
CA GLU A 115 15.37 -4.88 13.64
C GLU A 115 14.35 -4.51 12.56
N LEU A 116 14.80 -4.09 11.37
CA LEU A 116 13.90 -3.79 10.27
C LEU A 116 13.14 -5.02 9.76
N GLN A 117 13.81 -6.18 9.66
CA GLN A 117 13.16 -7.44 9.29
C GLN A 117 12.11 -7.88 10.31
N GLU A 118 12.46 -7.83 11.60
CA GLU A 118 11.51 -8.13 12.69
C GLU A 118 10.29 -7.20 12.66
N ARG A 119 10.49 -5.92 12.28
CA ARG A 119 9.40 -4.95 12.15
C ARG A 119 8.56 -5.19 10.90
N GLU A 120 9.16 -5.63 9.80
CA GLU A 120 8.45 -6.04 8.59
C GLU A 120 7.55 -7.25 8.87
N ASP A 121 8.07 -8.25 9.57
CA ASP A 121 7.30 -9.44 10.00
C ASP A 121 6.13 -9.04 10.91
N GLN A 122 6.36 -8.16 11.89
CA GLN A 122 5.29 -7.60 12.72
C GLN A 122 4.22 -6.88 11.91
N CYS A 123 4.62 -6.09 10.90
CA CYS A 123 3.67 -5.41 10.02
C CYS A 123 2.84 -6.40 9.21
N ALA A 124 3.45 -7.51 8.75
CA ALA A 124 2.74 -8.56 8.04
C ALA A 124 1.67 -9.22 8.91
N CYS A 125 2.00 -9.59 10.15
CA CYS A 125 1.03 -10.13 11.11
C CYS A 125 -0.11 -9.15 11.40
N LEU A 126 0.22 -7.88 11.68
CA LEU A 126 -0.79 -6.85 11.94
C LEU A 126 -1.74 -6.62 10.75
N LYS A 127 -1.22 -6.74 9.52
CA LYS A 127 -2.03 -6.63 8.30
C LYS A 127 -3.00 -7.80 8.18
N GLU A 128 -2.56 -9.01 8.50
CA GLU A 128 -3.42 -10.19 8.52
C GLU A 128 -4.51 -10.08 9.60
N ASP A 129 -4.14 -9.71 10.83
CA ASP A 129 -5.10 -9.46 11.92
C ASP A 129 -6.14 -8.41 11.55
N ASN A 130 -5.71 -7.30 10.95
CA ASN A 130 -6.62 -6.24 10.51
C ASN A 130 -7.57 -6.72 9.40
N SER A 131 -7.10 -7.60 8.51
CA SER A 131 -7.94 -8.21 7.49
C SER A 131 -9.02 -9.11 8.11
N LEU A 132 -8.66 -9.90 9.12
CA LEU A 132 -9.59 -10.75 9.86
C LEU A 132 -10.62 -9.90 10.62
N LEU A 133 -10.17 -8.88 11.36
CA LEU A 133 -11.05 -7.95 12.06
C LEU A 133 -12.00 -7.22 11.10
N SER A 134 -11.53 -6.86 9.90
CA SER A 134 -12.38 -6.26 8.87
C SER A 134 -13.47 -7.20 8.36
N VAL A 135 -13.19 -8.50 8.26
CA VAL A 135 -14.20 -9.51 7.92
C VAL A 135 -15.24 -9.63 9.04
N GLN A 136 -14.79 -9.77 10.28
CA GLN A 136 -15.66 -9.86 11.46
C GLN A 136 -16.54 -8.61 11.62
N LEU A 137 -15.99 -7.43 11.37
CA LEU A 137 -16.75 -6.17 11.41
C LEU A 137 -17.89 -6.18 10.39
N ARG A 138 -17.63 -6.65 9.15
CA ARG A 138 -18.69 -6.75 8.13
C ARG A 138 -19.79 -7.74 8.52
N GLU A 139 -19.41 -8.86 9.12
CA GLU A 139 -20.37 -9.85 9.63
C GLU A 139 -21.25 -9.25 10.73
N ILE A 140 -20.66 -8.59 11.72
CA ILE A 140 -21.40 -7.92 12.81
C ILE A 140 -22.33 -6.85 12.26
N VAL A 141 -21.87 -6.02 11.32
CA VAL A 141 -22.70 -5.00 10.66
C VAL A 141 -23.90 -5.63 9.95
N SER A 142 -23.70 -6.77 9.28
CA SER A 142 -24.78 -7.52 8.63
C SER A 142 -25.80 -8.04 9.65
N ILE A 143 -25.33 -8.64 10.75
CA ILE A 143 -26.18 -9.13 11.84
C ILE A 143 -27.00 -7.98 12.43
N VAL A 144 -26.37 -6.85 12.74
CA VAL A 144 -27.06 -5.67 13.29
C VAL A 144 -28.13 -5.15 12.33
N ALA A 145 -27.84 -5.06 11.03
CA ALA A 145 -28.82 -4.66 10.03
C ALA A 145 -30.02 -5.61 9.96
N GLN A 146 -29.75 -6.92 10.02
CA GLN A 146 -30.80 -7.95 10.05
C GLN A 146 -31.65 -7.86 11.32
N THR A 147 -31.03 -7.71 12.49
CA THR A 147 -31.72 -7.55 13.77
C THR A 147 -32.59 -6.29 13.77
N GLN A 148 -32.08 -5.17 13.23
CA GLN A 148 -32.85 -3.93 13.12
C GLN A 148 -34.07 -4.10 12.21
N LYS A 149 -33.93 -4.83 11.10
CA LYS A 149 -35.05 -5.16 10.21
C LYS A 149 -36.11 -6.01 10.94
N GLN A 150 -35.68 -7.06 11.64
CA GLN A 150 -36.57 -7.92 12.42
C GLN A 150 -37.29 -7.15 13.53
N LYS A 151 -36.59 -6.27 14.25
CA LYS A 151 -37.18 -5.38 15.24
C LYS A 151 -38.28 -4.52 14.62
N GLY A 152 -38.01 -3.89 13.47
CA GLY A 152 -39.00 -3.07 12.78
C GLY A 152 -40.26 -3.85 12.38
N GLU A 153 -40.11 -5.09 11.93
CA GLU A 153 -41.23 -5.97 11.61
C GLU A 153 -42.06 -6.32 12.87
N LEU A 154 -41.40 -6.67 13.97
CA LEU A 154 -42.06 -6.96 15.24
C LEU A 154 -42.79 -5.73 15.80
N THR A 155 -42.21 -4.53 15.69
CA THR A 155 -42.87 -3.29 16.09
C THR A 155 -44.15 -3.07 15.30
N LYS A 156 -44.14 -3.27 13.97
CA LYS A 156 -45.37 -3.17 13.15
C LYS A 156 -46.42 -4.21 13.55
N GLN A 157 -45.99 -5.43 13.85
CA GLN A 157 -46.91 -6.49 14.30
C GLN A 157 -47.54 -6.15 15.66
N LEU A 158 -46.77 -5.55 16.57
CA LEU A 158 -47.25 -5.07 17.85
C LEU A 158 -48.27 -3.95 17.67
N GLU A 159 -47.94 -2.91 16.90
CA GLU A 159 -48.85 -1.79 16.61
C GLU A 159 -50.18 -2.27 16.01
N ASN A 160 -50.12 -3.20 15.04
CA ASN A 160 -51.32 -3.79 14.43
C ASN A 160 -52.16 -4.59 15.45
N SER A 161 -51.50 -5.31 16.36
CA SER A 161 -52.18 -6.06 17.42
C SER A 161 -52.83 -5.13 18.45
N GLU A 162 -52.15 -4.04 18.83
CA GLU A 162 -52.69 -3.01 19.72
C GLU A 162 -53.90 -2.30 19.10
N LEU A 163 -53.85 -1.98 17.80
CA LEU A 163 -54.98 -1.45 17.04
C LEU A 163 -56.17 -2.41 17.09
N LYS A 164 -55.94 -3.69 16.78
CA LYS A 164 -57.00 -4.71 16.80
C LYS A 164 -57.64 -4.86 18.18
N VAL A 165 -56.85 -4.81 19.26
CA VAL A 165 -57.37 -4.86 20.63
C VAL A 165 -58.24 -3.63 20.92
N ARG A 166 -57.82 -2.44 20.48
CA ARG A 166 -58.60 -1.20 20.64
C ARG A 166 -59.93 -1.27 19.90
N ASP A 167 -59.93 -1.79 18.68
CA ASP A 167 -61.14 -1.98 17.88
C ASP A 167 -62.11 -2.96 18.54
N LEU A 168 -61.61 -4.10 19.03
CA LEU A 168 -62.41 -5.08 19.77
C LEU A 168 -62.97 -4.51 21.08
N LEU A 169 -62.21 -3.66 21.77
CA LEU A 169 -62.69 -2.99 22.99
C LEU A 169 -63.83 -2.01 22.66
N ASN A 170 -63.69 -1.25 21.57
CA ASN A 170 -64.75 -0.35 21.11
C ASN A 170 -66.01 -1.11 20.70
N GLU A 171 -65.86 -2.21 19.96
CA GLU A 171 -66.97 -3.09 19.58
C GLU A 171 -67.67 -3.67 20.81
N ASN A 172 -66.91 -4.16 21.80
CA ASN A 172 -67.46 -4.68 23.05
C ASN A 172 -68.23 -3.59 23.82
N ASN A 173 -67.69 -2.38 23.94
CA ASN A 173 -68.38 -1.25 24.57
C ASN A 173 -69.70 -0.92 23.87
N GLN A 174 -69.73 -0.95 22.52
CA GLN A 174 -70.96 -0.73 21.76
C GLN A 174 -71.99 -1.84 22.00
N ILE A 175 -71.55 -3.10 22.03
CA ILE A 175 -72.41 -4.24 22.34
C ILE A 175 -73.01 -4.10 23.75
N VAL A 176 -72.21 -3.72 24.74
CA VAL A 176 -72.68 -3.48 26.12
C VAL A 176 -73.72 -2.37 26.15
N GLN A 177 -73.51 -1.26 25.42
CA GLN A 177 -74.51 -0.18 25.33
C GLN A 177 -75.81 -0.66 24.68
N ASN A 178 -75.74 -1.38 23.58
CA ASN A 178 -76.93 -1.92 22.88
C ASN A 178 -77.69 -2.93 23.77
N LEU A 179 -76.99 -3.74 24.55
CA LEU A 179 -77.61 -4.66 25.51
C LEU A 179 -78.33 -3.89 26.63
N GLN A 180 -77.73 -2.82 27.15
CA GLN A 180 -78.37 -1.96 28.15
C GLN A 180 -79.61 -1.25 27.59
N GLU A 181 -79.56 -0.80 26.34
CA GLU A 181 -80.72 -0.21 25.66
C GLU A 181 -81.84 -1.22 25.44
N SER A 182 -81.52 -2.40 24.91
CA SER A 182 -82.49 -3.49 24.72
C SER A 182 -83.12 -3.95 26.04
N GLN A 183 -82.35 -3.98 27.14
CA GLN A 183 -82.89 -4.27 28.46
C GLN A 183 -83.88 -3.20 28.93
N ARG A 184 -83.59 -1.91 28.71
CA ARG A 184 -84.53 -0.82 29.03
C ARG A 184 -85.80 -0.89 28.20
N GLU A 185 -85.70 -1.15 26.91
CA GLU A 185 -86.86 -1.34 26.03
C GLU A 185 -87.75 -2.49 26.50
N LYS A 186 -87.13 -3.61 26.89
CA LYS A 186 -87.84 -4.76 27.47
C LYS A 186 -88.56 -4.37 28.76
N ASP A 187 -87.89 -3.69 29.68
CA ASP A 187 -88.48 -3.26 30.94
C ASP A 187 -89.67 -2.29 30.71
N ASP A 188 -89.57 -1.41 29.73
CA ASP A 188 -90.65 -0.49 29.37
C ASP A 188 -91.83 -1.20 28.68
N LEU A 189 -91.56 -2.18 27.81
CA LEU A 189 -92.60 -3.06 27.25
C LEU A 189 -93.32 -3.85 28.33
N GLU A 190 -92.61 -4.38 29.33
CA GLU A 190 -93.21 -5.10 30.46
C GLU A 190 -94.12 -4.17 31.29
N LYS A 191 -93.71 -2.91 31.54
CA LYS A 191 -94.57 -1.91 32.20
C LYS A 191 -95.83 -1.60 31.39
N ILE A 192 -95.71 -1.40 30.08
CA ILE A 192 -96.85 -1.15 29.19
C ILE A 192 -97.79 -2.36 29.20
N ASN A 193 -97.26 -3.58 29.11
CA ASN A 193 -98.05 -4.81 29.14
C ASN A 193 -98.80 -4.96 30.48
N LEU A 194 -98.14 -4.65 31.60
CA LEU A 194 -98.76 -4.64 32.92
C LEU A 194 -99.90 -3.62 33.02
N MET A 195 -99.69 -2.39 32.50
CA MET A 195 -100.71 -1.34 32.46
C MET A 195 -101.91 -1.77 31.61
N LEU A 196 -101.67 -2.34 30.43
CA LEU A 196 -102.71 -2.84 29.55
C LEU A 196 -103.52 -3.96 30.22
N ARG A 197 -102.85 -4.91 30.89
CA ARG A 197 -103.52 -5.98 31.65
C ARG A 197 -104.40 -5.42 32.76
N LYS A 198 -103.92 -4.43 33.52
CA LYS A 198 -104.72 -3.74 34.55
C LYS A 198 -105.94 -3.05 33.95
N SER A 199 -105.78 -2.32 32.85
CA SER A 199 -106.88 -1.64 32.15
C SER A 199 -107.93 -2.61 31.62
N ILE A 200 -107.52 -3.74 31.04
CA ILE A 200 -108.44 -4.81 30.61
C ILE A 200 -109.20 -5.39 31.81
N GLU A 201 -108.52 -5.67 32.93
CA GLU A 201 -109.16 -6.21 34.13
C GLU A 201 -110.15 -5.22 34.78
N GLU A 202 -109.85 -3.93 34.76
CA GLU A 202 -110.75 -2.86 35.20
C GLU A 202 -111.96 -2.73 34.26
N SER A 203 -111.77 -2.81 32.94
CA SER A 203 -112.87 -2.80 31.97
C SER A 203 -113.82 -3.99 32.11
N LYS A 204 -113.30 -5.18 32.48
CA LYS A 204 -114.11 -6.37 32.81
C LYS A 204 -114.96 -6.17 34.07
N LYS A 205 -114.49 -5.40 35.06
CA LYS A 205 -115.30 -5.05 36.24
C LYS A 205 -116.43 -4.07 35.92
N VAL A 206 -116.27 -3.25 34.88
CA VAL A 206 -117.31 -2.31 34.41
C VAL A 206 -118.34 -2.99 33.49
N THR A 207 -117.91 -3.91 32.61
CA THR A 207 -118.82 -4.62 31.69
C THR A 207 -119.69 -5.69 32.34
N ASN A 208 -119.32 -6.23 33.50
CA ASN A 208 -120.19 -7.14 34.26
C ASN A 208 -121.39 -6.44 34.93
N ARG A 209 -121.54 -5.12 34.78
CA ARG A 209 -122.66 -4.34 35.35
C ARG A 209 -123.60 -3.72 34.33
N SER A 210 -123.38 -3.90 33.02
CA SER A 210 -124.27 -3.32 32.01
C SER A 210 -124.64 -4.31 30.91
N VAL A 211 -125.92 -4.68 30.95
CA VAL A 211 -126.80 -4.96 29.80
C VAL A 211 -126.63 -6.32 29.11
N GLN A 212 -127.50 -7.23 29.58
CA GLN A 212 -128.17 -8.25 28.78
C GLN A 212 -129.04 -7.56 27.71
N THR A 213 -128.65 -7.66 26.44
CA THR A 213 -129.60 -7.56 25.31
C THR A 213 -129.24 -8.58 24.25
N THR A 214 -130.19 -9.48 24.04
CA THR A 214 -130.37 -10.36 22.89
C THR A 214 -130.59 -9.53 21.63
N THR A 215 -129.85 -9.79 20.53
CA THR A 215 -130.34 -9.82 19.14
C THR A 215 -129.22 -10.11 18.12
N SER A 216 -129.36 -11.24 17.43
CA SER A 216 -129.28 -11.44 15.96
C SER A 216 -127.97 -11.23 15.14
N ILE A 217 -127.36 -12.38 14.80
CA ILE A 217 -126.82 -12.90 13.50
C ILE A 217 -125.65 -12.18 12.74
N PRO A 218 -124.97 -12.84 11.77
CA PRO A 218 -123.59 -13.36 11.87
C PRO A 218 -122.64 -12.68 10.86
N VAL A 219 -121.32 -12.97 10.84
CA VAL A 219 -120.56 -13.18 9.58
C VAL A 219 -119.27 -13.93 9.91
N ASN A 220 -119.17 -15.13 9.33
CA ASN A 220 -117.95 -15.93 9.22
C ASN A 220 -117.16 -15.38 8.01
N LEU A 221 -115.96 -14.82 8.23
CA LEU A 221 -115.03 -14.48 7.16
C LEU A 221 -113.63 -15.00 7.53
N GLN A 222 -113.45 -16.31 7.40
CA GLN A 222 -112.14 -16.88 7.12
C GLN A 222 -111.83 -16.63 5.65
N ASN A 223 -110.88 -15.73 5.37
CA ASN A 223 -110.15 -15.72 4.10
C ASN A 223 -108.66 -15.56 4.38
N THR A 224 -108.01 -16.72 4.32
CA THR A 224 -106.71 -16.99 3.67
C THR A 224 -106.00 -15.80 2.99
N TYR A 225 -104.75 -15.59 3.40
CA TYR A 225 -103.66 -15.27 2.46
C TYR A 225 -102.51 -16.27 2.65
N LYS A 226 -102.38 -17.17 1.66
CA LYS A 226 -101.11 -17.80 1.26
C LYS A 226 -100.34 -16.83 0.35
N LYS A 227 -99.02 -17.05 0.22
CA LYS A 227 -97.98 -16.50 -0.71
C LYS A 227 -97.01 -15.54 -0.03
N THR A 228 -95.68 -15.58 -0.24
CA THR A 228 -94.78 -16.25 -1.21
C THR A 228 -93.36 -16.17 -0.63
N SER A 229 -92.59 -17.25 -0.56
CA SER A 229 -91.48 -17.55 -1.50
C SER A 229 -90.76 -16.34 -2.10
N ARG A 230 -89.50 -16.12 -1.71
CA ARG A 230 -88.42 -15.82 -2.67
C ARG A 230 -87.06 -16.16 -2.07
N GLU A 231 -86.48 -17.24 -2.56
CA GLU A 231 -85.03 -17.45 -2.61
C GLU A 231 -84.38 -16.29 -3.39
N THR A 232 -83.25 -15.77 -2.92
CA THR A 232 -82.16 -15.40 -3.83
C THR A 232 -80.83 -15.57 -3.10
N SER A 233 -80.15 -16.63 -3.49
CA SER A 233 -78.72 -16.87 -3.43
C SER A 233 -77.91 -15.66 -3.91
N ILE A 234 -76.80 -15.35 -3.24
CA ILE A 234 -75.54 -14.99 -3.92
C ILE A 234 -74.39 -15.63 -3.12
N SER A 235 -73.68 -16.47 -3.86
CA SER A 235 -72.39 -17.11 -3.63
C SER A 235 -71.38 -16.27 -2.85
N ARG A 236 -70.60 -16.93 -1.97
CA ARG A 236 -69.16 -16.71 -1.95
C ARG A 236 -68.41 -18.02 -1.72
N THR A 237 -67.61 -18.27 -2.73
CA THR A 237 -66.78 -19.41 -3.06
C THR A 237 -65.54 -19.49 -2.17
N SER A 238 -65.00 -20.71 -2.10
CA SER A 238 -63.60 -21.05 -1.81
C SER A 238 -63.21 -21.03 -0.34
N GLN A 239 -63.42 -22.15 0.38
CA GLN A 239 -62.48 -23.29 0.46
C GLN A 239 -61.05 -22.89 0.83
N VAL A 240 -60.78 -23.17 2.10
CA VAL A 240 -59.48 -23.46 2.71
C VAL A 240 -58.84 -24.66 2.01
N PRO A 241 -57.51 -24.64 1.80
CA PRO A 241 -56.71 -25.80 2.12
C PRO A 241 -55.65 -25.49 3.17
N LEU A 242 -55.63 -26.34 4.18
CA LEU A 242 -54.60 -26.47 5.20
C LEU A 242 -53.31 -26.97 4.55
N ASP A 243 -52.27 -26.12 4.46
CA ASP A 243 -50.92 -26.59 4.18
C ASP A 243 -50.18 -26.91 5.48
N ARG A 244 -50.14 -28.21 5.78
CA ARG A 244 -49.10 -28.84 6.60
C ARG A 244 -47.74 -28.54 5.98
N ARG A 245 -46.86 -27.83 6.70
CA ARG A 245 -45.41 -27.92 6.44
C ARG A 245 -44.76 -28.84 7.45
N LYS A 246 -44.41 -30.00 6.89
CA LYS A 246 -43.58 -31.08 7.39
C LYS A 246 -42.21 -30.50 7.77
N ILE A 247 -41.79 -30.73 9.00
CA ILE A 247 -40.42 -30.53 9.47
C ILE A 247 -39.61 -31.68 8.86
N THR A 248 -38.63 -31.36 8.01
CA THR A 248 -37.55 -32.27 7.63
C THR A 248 -36.25 -31.59 8.01
N LEU A 249 -35.68 -32.08 9.11
CA LEU A 249 -34.27 -32.00 9.45
C LEU A 249 -33.47 -32.80 8.43
N GLU A 250 -32.31 -32.30 8.00
CA GLU A 250 -31.12 -33.06 7.59
C GLU A 250 -29.99 -32.06 7.20
N PRO A 251 -28.71 -32.47 7.18
CA PRO A 251 -27.77 -32.01 8.19
C PRO A 251 -26.62 -31.17 7.62
N SER A 252 -25.92 -30.53 8.55
CA SER A 252 -24.65 -29.83 8.38
C SER A 252 -23.59 -30.71 7.71
N ASN A 253 -23.17 -30.33 6.50
CA ASN A 253 -21.92 -30.82 5.91
C ASN A 253 -20.75 -30.04 6.50
N ILE A 254 -20.11 -30.65 7.50
CA ILE A 254 -18.79 -30.30 7.99
C ILE A 254 -17.79 -30.84 6.96
N VAL A 255 -17.17 -29.96 6.17
CA VAL A 255 -15.94 -30.32 5.45
C VAL A 255 -14.78 -30.05 6.41
N SER A 256 -14.26 -31.15 6.94
CA SER A 256 -12.98 -31.22 7.63
C SER A 256 -11.85 -30.87 6.66
N VAL A 257 -11.21 -29.71 6.84
CA VAL A 257 -9.84 -29.49 6.34
C VAL A 257 -8.91 -30.05 7.40
N VAL A 258 -8.45 -31.27 7.17
CA VAL A 258 -7.29 -31.83 7.87
C VAL A 258 -6.07 -31.44 7.05
N ASP A 259 -5.40 -30.41 7.53
CA ASP A 259 -4.01 -30.10 7.20
C ASP A 259 -3.13 -30.96 8.12
N SER A 260 -2.43 -31.91 7.53
CA SER A 260 -1.34 -32.66 8.16
C SER A 260 -0.20 -32.73 7.17
N GLY A 261 0.66 -31.72 7.22
CA GLY A 261 2.00 -31.78 6.69
C GLY A 261 2.87 -32.76 7.47
N VAL A 262 3.54 -33.64 6.72
CA VAL A 262 4.92 -34.10 6.95
C VAL A 262 5.63 -33.95 5.62
#